data_AF-A0A679HWC5-F1
#
_entry.id   AF-A0A679HWC5-F1
#
_cell.length_a   1.000
_cell.length_b   1.000
_cell.length_c   1.000
_cell.angle_alpha   90.00
_cell.angle_beta   90.00
_cell.angle_gamma   90.00
#
_symmetry.space_group_name_H-M   'P 1'
#
loop_
_entity.id
_entity.type
_entity.pdbx_description
1 polymer ?
#
loop_
_entity_poly.entity_id
_entity_poly.type
_entity_poly.pdbx_seq_one_letter_code
_entity_poly.pdbx_strand_id
1 'polypeptide(L)'
;MELGLRGWAAGPDSAVSLRYQKGKVAITDGPYAETKEILGGLLTIEARDLNHAVQLISNHPGVQMGRWEIRPALDLIPLVQQSEKRRGIAR
;
A
#
# COMPACT_ATOMS: atom_id res chain seq x y z
N MET A 1 14.42 -13.79 3.67
CA MET A 1 13.25 -12.91 3.77
C MET A 1 12.62 -12.84 2.40
N GLU A 2 11.53 -13.56 2.20
CA GLU A 2 10.77 -13.55 0.95
C GLU A 2 9.92 -12.28 0.96
N LEU A 3 10.28 -11.30 0.13
CA LEU A 3 9.44 -10.12 -0.07
C LEU A 3 8.17 -10.60 -0.77
N GLY A 4 7.09 -10.77 0.00
CA GLY A 4 5.82 -11.32 -0.47
C GLY A 4 5.10 -10.39 -1.45
N LEU A 5 5.62 -10.28 -2.68
CA LEU A 5 4.93 -9.65 -3.79
C LEU A 5 4.05 -10.70 -4.47
N ARG A 6 2.76 -10.74 -4.09
CA ARG A 6 1.77 -11.63 -4.74
C ARG A 6 1.27 -11.10 -6.11
N GLY A 7 1.83 -10.00 -6.61
CA GLY A 7 1.49 -9.38 -7.89
C GLY A 7 1.54 -7.85 -7.82
N TRP A 8 1.65 -7.20 -8.98
CA TRP A 8 1.51 -5.76 -9.12
C TRP A 8 0.04 -5.35 -9.09
N ALA A 9 -0.25 -4.09 -8.75
CA ALA A 9 -1.60 -3.57 -8.87
C ALA A 9 -2.05 -3.62 -10.34
N ALA A 10 -3.30 -4.00 -10.57
CA ALA A 10 -3.92 -3.90 -11.89
C ALA A 10 -4.07 -2.42 -12.30
N GLY A 11 -4.31 -2.17 -13.60
CA GLY A 11 -4.43 -0.82 -14.14
C GLY A 11 -5.50 0.03 -13.43
N PRO A 12 -5.38 1.37 -13.45
CA PRO A 12 -6.23 2.29 -12.68
C PRO A 12 -7.71 2.18 -13.07
N ASP A 13 -8.01 1.76 -14.30
CA ASP A 13 -9.37 1.57 -14.80
C ASP A 13 -10.12 0.44 -14.08
N SER A 14 -9.39 -0.44 -13.38
CA SER A 14 -9.96 -1.50 -12.54
C SER A 14 -10.10 -1.11 -11.06
N ALA A 15 -9.70 0.12 -10.70
CA ALA A 15 -9.73 0.57 -9.31
C ALA A 15 -11.15 0.90 -8.85
N VAL A 16 -11.36 0.78 -7.54
CA VAL A 16 -12.56 1.26 -6.84
C VAL A 16 -12.12 2.13 -5.68
N SER A 17 -12.69 3.33 -5.60
CA SER A 17 -12.38 4.32 -4.56
C SER A 17 -13.51 4.39 -3.54
N LEU A 18 -13.14 4.48 -2.26
CA LEU A 18 -14.08 4.59 -1.15
C LEU A 18 -13.84 5.89 -0.38
N ARG A 19 -14.92 6.60 -0.03
CA ARG A 19 -14.87 7.81 0.79
C ARG A 19 -15.93 7.77 1.89
N TYR A 20 -15.51 7.95 3.14
CA TYR A 20 -16.45 8.12 4.25
C TYR A 20 -16.90 9.58 4.34
N GLN A 21 -18.22 9.81 4.34
CA GLN A 21 -18.81 11.13 4.46
C GLN A 21 -20.16 11.03 5.16
N LYS A 22 -20.37 11.87 6.19
CA LYS A 22 -21.66 11.98 6.92
C LYS A 22 -22.23 10.63 7.38
N GLY A 23 -21.40 9.77 7.99
CA GLY A 23 -21.89 8.49 8.53
C GLY A 23 -21.98 7.36 7.52
N LYS A 24 -21.66 7.60 6.24
CA LYS A 24 -21.82 6.63 5.16
C LYS A 24 -20.56 6.52 4.31
N VAL A 25 -20.38 5.37 3.67
CA VAL A 25 -19.31 5.12 2.71
C VAL A 25 -19.88 5.29 1.29
N ALA A 26 -19.32 6.23 0.54
CA ALA A 26 -19.53 6.37 -0.89
C ALA A 26 -18.49 5.54 -1.65
N ILE A 27 -18.89 4.93 -2.75
CA ILE A 27 -18.06 4.06 -3.60
C ILE A 27 -18.12 4.62 -5.03
N THR A 28 -16.97 4.73 -5.68
CA THR A 28 -16.87 5.19 -7.09
C THR A 28 -15.88 4.32 -7.84
N ASP A 29 -16.18 4.03 -9.11
CA ASP A 29 -15.24 3.37 -10.01
C ASP A 29 -14.09 4.33 -10.37
N GLY A 30 -12.92 3.75 -10.63
CA GLY A 30 -11.71 4.47 -10.94
C GLY A 30 -10.83 4.81 -9.73
N PRO A 31 -9.62 5.34 -9.99
CA PRO A 31 -8.64 5.66 -8.96
C PRO A 31 -9.09 6.88 -8.14
N TYR A 32 -8.48 7.06 -6.96
CA TYR A 32 -8.78 8.21 -6.10
C TYR A 32 -8.48 9.55 -6.79
N ALA A 33 -7.39 9.61 -7.54
CA ALA A 33 -6.98 10.79 -8.29
C ALA A 33 -6.49 10.38 -9.69
N GLU A 34 -6.97 11.10 -10.70
CA GLU A 34 -6.38 11.06 -12.04
C GLU A 34 -5.05 11.80 -12.00
N THR A 35 -3.95 11.07 -12.15
CA THR A 35 -2.60 11.62 -12.06
C THR A 35 -1.77 11.13 -13.23
N LYS A 36 -0.69 11.84 -13.54
CA LYS A 36 0.23 11.43 -14.62
C LYS A 36 1.05 10.18 -14.28
N GLU A 37 1.15 9.82 -13.00
CA GLU A 37 1.92 8.67 -12.52
C GLU A 37 0.99 7.76 -11.71
N ILE A 38 0.92 6.48 -12.08
CA ILE A 38 0.04 5.51 -11.43
C ILE A 38 0.81 4.78 -10.32
N LEU A 39 0.17 4.58 -9.16
CA LEU A 39 0.71 3.75 -8.10
C LEU A 39 0.72 2.27 -8.53
N GLY A 40 1.90 1.74 -8.88
CA GLY A 40 2.04 0.35 -9.32
C GLY A 40 1.92 -0.70 -8.20
N GLY A 41 2.15 -0.30 -6.95
CA GLY A 41 2.05 -1.21 -5.80
C GLY A 41 2.52 -0.56 -4.50
N LEU A 42 2.33 -1.28 -3.40
CA LEU A 42 2.79 -0.92 -2.06
C LEU A 42 3.57 -2.09 -1.47
N LEU A 43 4.72 -1.80 -0.87
CA LEU A 43 5.52 -2.77 -0.13
C LEU A 43 5.76 -2.25 1.29
N THR A 44 5.57 -3.11 2.28
CA THR A 44 6.01 -2.85 3.66
C THR A 44 7.23 -3.70 3.95
N ILE A 45 8.27 -3.06 4.47
CA ILE A 45 9.52 -3.73 4.86
C ILE A 45 9.87 -3.36 6.29
N GLU A 46 10.56 -4.26 6.97
CA GLU A 46 11.20 -3.96 8.25
C GLU A 46 12.62 -3.43 7.98
N ALA A 47 12.91 -2.26 8.52
CA ALA A 47 14.22 -1.63 8.43
C ALA A 47 14.56 -0.91 9.73
N ARG A 48 15.85 -0.83 10.05
CA ARG A 48 16.33 -0.15 11.27
C ARG A 48 16.07 1.35 11.24
N ASP A 49 16.15 1.94 10.05
CA ASP A 49 15.91 3.36 9.77
C ASP A 49 15.66 3.57 8.26
N LEU A 50 15.44 4.83 7.85
CA LEU A 50 15.17 5.18 6.47
C LEU A 50 16.36 4.89 5.53
N ASN A 51 17.60 5.04 5.99
CA ASN A 51 18.78 4.76 5.16
C ASN A 51 18.91 3.26 4.89
N HIS A 52 18.64 2.43 5.89
CA HIS A 52 18.56 0.98 5.70
C HIS A 52 17.44 0.60 4.72
N ALA A 53 16.27 1.24 4.81
CA ALA A 53 15.18 1.01 3.86
C ALA A 53 15.60 1.37 2.41
N VAL A 54 16.27 2.51 2.22
CA VAL A 54 16.82 2.91 0.91
C VAL A 54 17.78 1.84 0.39
N GLN A 55 18.74 1.38 1.19
CA GLN A 55 19.71 0.35 0.78
C GLN A 55 19.03 -0.97 0.37
N LEU A 56 18.01 -1.40 1.11
CA LEU A 56 17.26 -2.61 0.80
C LEU A 56 16.53 -2.48 -0.56
N ILE A 57 15.83 -1.36 -0.77
CA ILE A 57 15.06 -1.13 -2.01
C ILE A 57 15.97 -0.86 -3.21
N SER A 58 17.12 -0.21 -3.03
CA SER A 58 18.09 0.00 -4.11
C SER A 58 18.61 -1.31 -4.72
N ASN A 59 18.60 -2.41 -3.96
CA ASN A 59 19.00 -3.73 -4.44
C ASN A 59 17.81 -4.59 -4.91
N HIS A 60 16.58 -4.08 -4.85
CA HIS A 60 15.39 -4.80 -5.26
C HIS A 60 15.28 -4.84 -6.80
N PRO A 61 15.00 -5.98 -7.44
CA PRO A 61 14.89 -6.07 -8.91
C PRO A 61 13.88 -5.10 -9.53
N GLY A 62 12.79 -4.79 -8.81
CA GLY A 62 11.76 -3.85 -9.25
C GLY A 62 12.18 -2.37 -9.25
N VAL A 63 13.36 -2.01 -8.73
CA VAL A 63 13.83 -0.61 -8.71
C VAL A 63 13.96 -0.01 -10.12
N GLN A 64 14.17 -0.87 -11.12
CA GLN A 64 14.32 -0.48 -12.52
C GLN A 64 12.98 -0.20 -13.23
N MET A 65 11.85 -0.52 -12.60
CA MET A 65 10.52 -0.45 -13.24
C MET A 65 9.83 0.93 -13.11
N GLY A 66 10.40 1.86 -12.36
CA GLY A 66 9.82 3.18 -12.15
C GLY A 66 10.35 3.88 -10.90
N ARG A 67 9.66 4.93 -10.48
CA ARG A 67 10.02 5.68 -9.27
C ARG A 67 9.52 4.97 -8.02
N TRP A 68 10.35 4.96 -6.98
CA TRP A 68 10.00 4.45 -5.65
C TRP A 68 9.95 5.61 -4.65
N GLU A 69 8.86 5.72 -3.90
CA GLU A 69 8.72 6.61 -2.76
C GLU A 69 8.83 5.78 -1.47
N ILE A 70 9.83 6.06 -0.64
CA ILE A 70 10.05 5.35 0.63
C ILE A 70 9.66 6.27 1.77
N ARG A 71 8.75 5.81 2.63
CA ARG A 71 8.25 6.56 3.78
C ARG A 71 8.23 5.68 5.02
N PRO A 72 8.55 6.22 6.20
CA PRO A 72 8.28 5.53 7.45
C PRO A 72 6.80 5.19 7.56
N ALA A 73 6.48 3.95 7.90
CA ALA A 73 5.13 3.56 8.23
C ALA A 73 4.77 4.11 9.62
N LEU A 74 3.58 4.70 9.73
CA LEU A 74 3.01 4.99 11.04
C LEU A 74 2.51 3.69 11.66
N ASP A 75 2.54 3.61 12.99
CA ASP A 75 1.96 2.48 13.71
C ASP A 75 0.43 2.45 13.50
N LEU A 76 -0.01 1.56 12.63
CA LEU A 76 -1.43 1.30 12.34
C LEU A 76 -1.94 0.05 13.07
N ILE A 77 -1.18 -0.53 14.01
CA ILE A 77 -1.53 -1.77 14.71
C ILE A 77 -2.96 -1.72 15.27
N PRO A 78 -3.44 -0.63 15.92
CA PRO A 78 -4.82 -0.59 16.42
C PRO A 78 -5.86 -0.72 15.30
N LEU A 79 -5.62 -0.11 14.14
CA LEU A 79 -6.53 -0.15 12.99
C LEU A 79 -6.52 -1.52 12.32
N VAL A 80 -5.32 -2.13 12.20
CA VAL A 80 -5.16 -3.49 11.66
C VAL A 80 -5.89 -4.49 12.55
N GLN A 81 -5.68 -4.45 13.86
CA GLN A 81 -6.37 -5.30 14.83
C GLN A 81 -7.89 -5.13 14.77
N GLN A 82 -8.38 -3.89 14.68
CA GLN A 82 -9.81 -3.62 14.53
C GLN A 82 -10.36 -4.24 13.24
N SER A 83 -9.59 -4.17 12.14
CA SER A 83 -9.98 -4.79 10.88
C SER A 83 -9.96 -6.32 10.93
N GLU A 84 -8.98 -6.93 11.60
CA GLU A 84 -8.92 -8.38 11.82
C GLU A 84 -10.09 -8.89 12.67
N LYS A 85 -10.42 -8.18 13.75
CA LYS A 85 -11.62 -8.45 14.57
C LYS A 85 -12.88 -8.39 13.71
N ARG A 86 -13.06 -7.31 12.94
CA ARG A 86 -14.21 -7.16 12.01
C ARG A 86 -14.30 -8.30 11.00
N ARG A 87 -13.17 -8.80 10.50
CA ARG A 87 -13.13 -9.90 9.52
C ARG A 87 -13.20 -11.30 10.17
N GLY A 88 -13.25 -11.40 11.50
CA GLY A 88 -13.25 -12.67 12.22
C GLY A 88 -11.94 -13.46 12.12
N ILE A 89 -10.82 -12.79 11.83
CA ILE A 89 -9.49 -13.41 11.64
C ILE A 89 -8.67 -13.37 12.93
N ALA A 90 -8.99 -12.43 13.84
CA ALA A 90 -8.43 -12.40 15.18
C ALA A 90 -9.03 -13.57 15.99
N ARG A 91 -8.17 -14.44 16.51
CA ARG A 91 -8.53 -15.49 17.48
C ARG A 91 -8.73 -14.91 18.86
#